data_AF-A0A7X1YEG9-F1
#
_entry.id   AF-A0A7X1YEG9-F1
#
_cell.length_a   1.000
_cell.length_b   1.000
_cell.length_c   1.000
_cell.angle_alpha   90.00
_cell.angle_beta   90.00
_cell.angle_gamma   90.00
#
_symmetry.space_group_name_H-M   'P 1'
#
loop_
_entity.id
_entity.type
_entity.pdbx_description
1 polymer ?
#
loop_
_entity_poly.entity_id
_entity_poly.type
_entity_poly.pdbx_seq_one_letter_code
_entity_poly.pdbx_strand_id
1 'polypeptide(L)'
;LIEAKMGDMMPAAKGWITNLVVDKLKKLVPAYQLPQAISFKKVLHEGRGQVLRPVPVTLEDTAVLQYTGGTTGLPKGAMLTHGNLVANMQHI
;
A
#
# COMPACT_ATOMS: atom_id res chain seq x y z
N LEU A 1 0.42 4.86 -10.20
CA LEU A 1 1.56 4.05 -9.73
C LEU A 1 2.45 4.92 -8.86
N ILE A 2 2.87 4.47 -7.69
CA ILE A 2 3.68 5.25 -6.74
C ILE A 2 5.01 4.53 -6.53
N GLU A 3 6.13 5.23 -6.70
CA GLU A 3 7.46 4.75 -6.33
C GLU A 3 7.77 5.17 -4.90
N ALA A 4 7.93 4.20 -4.00
CA ALA A 4 8.32 4.43 -2.61
C ALA A 4 9.73 3.87 -2.38
N LYS A 5 10.60 4.69 -1.79
CA LYS A 5 11.98 4.31 -1.42
C LYS A 5 12.12 4.21 0.08
N MET A 6 13.04 3.35 0.54
CA MET A 6 13.28 3.12 1.97
C MET A 6 13.62 4.40 2.73
N GLY A 7 14.33 5.34 2.08
CA GLY A 7 14.71 6.61 2.68
C GLY A 7 13.61 7.68 2.70
N ASP A 8 12.41 7.43 2.18
CA ASP A 8 11.46 8.52 1.91
C ASP A 8 10.84 9.17 3.15
N MET A 9 10.67 8.41 4.23
CA MET A 9 10.13 8.92 5.51
C MET A 9 11.21 9.25 6.54
N MET A 10 12.48 9.25 6.14
CA MET A 10 13.61 9.59 7.01
C MET A 10 13.97 11.09 6.88
N PRO A 11 14.68 11.67 7.88
CA PRO A 11 15.29 12.99 7.72
C PRO A 11 16.14 13.06 6.44
N ALA A 12 16.11 14.19 5.74
CA ALA A 12 16.61 14.32 4.37
C ALA A 12 18.01 13.73 4.14
N ALA A 13 18.97 14.06 5.02
CA ALA A 13 20.33 13.55 4.93
C ALA A 13 20.40 12.02 5.12
N LYS A 14 19.72 11.49 6.14
CA LYS A 14 19.68 10.05 6.42
C LYS A 14 18.99 9.28 5.29
N GLY A 15 17.88 9.81 4.78
CA GLY A 15 17.14 9.21 3.67
C GLY A 15 17.97 9.13 2.38
N TRP A 16 18.73 10.18 2.07
CA TRP A 16 19.65 10.18 0.93
C TRP A 16 20.73 9.10 1.06
N ILE A 17 21.38 9.00 2.23
CA ILE A 17 22.39 7.96 2.51
C ILE A 17 21.77 6.56 2.37
N THR A 18 20.59 6.33 2.97
CA THR A 18 19.90 5.05 2.90
C THR A 18 19.64 4.64 1.45
N ASN A 19 19.11 5.54 0.63
CA ASN A 19 18.80 5.23 -0.77
C ASN A 19 20.08 4.94 -1.58
N LEU A 20 21.17 5.67 -1.35
CA LEU A 20 22.45 5.36 -2.00
C LEU A 20 22.97 3.98 -1.62
N VAL A 21 22.93 3.62 -0.33
CA VAL A 21 23.39 2.32 0.15
C VAL A 21 22.54 1.20 -0.46
N VAL A 22 21.21 1.36 -0.47
CA VAL A 22 20.27 0.37 -0.99
C VAL A 22 20.42 0.19 -2.50
N ASP A 23 20.47 1.30 -3.25
CA ASP A 23 20.43 1.29 -4.71
C ASP A 23 21.81 0.98 -5.33
N LYS A 24 22.90 1.54 -4.77
CA LYS A 24 24.23 1.48 -5.40
C LYS A 24 25.19 0.50 -4.73
N LEU A 25 25.18 0.41 -3.40
CA LEU A 25 26.14 -0.43 -2.66
C LEU A 25 25.64 -1.87 -2.51
N LYS A 26 24.45 -2.04 -1.91
CA LYS A 26 23.87 -3.35 -1.64
C LYS A 26 23.08 -3.91 -2.80
N LYS A 27 22.71 -3.08 -3.79
CA LYS A 27 21.94 -3.46 -4.98
C LYS A 27 20.72 -4.32 -4.65
N LEU A 28 20.02 -3.96 -3.56
CA LEU A 28 18.86 -4.74 -3.07
C LEU A 28 17.61 -4.49 -3.92
N VAL A 29 17.66 -3.46 -4.77
CA VAL A 29 16.58 -3.09 -5.67
C VAL A 29 17.00 -3.50 -7.08
N PRO A 30 16.29 -4.45 -7.71
CA PRO A 30 16.53 -4.82 -9.10
C PRO A 30 16.34 -3.63 -10.04
N ALA A 31 17.00 -3.65 -11.19
CA ALA A 31 16.76 -2.63 -12.21
C ALA A 31 15.31 -2.71 -12.72
N TYR A 32 14.61 -1.57 -12.73
CA TYR A 32 13.26 -1.46 -13.25
C TYR A 32 13.11 -0.16 -14.03
N GLN A 33 12.06 -0.10 -14.86
CA GLN A 33 11.65 1.10 -15.58
C GLN A 33 10.16 1.32 -15.35
N LEU A 34 9.84 2.38 -14.63
CA LEU A 34 8.47 2.77 -14.29
C LEU A 34 8.24 4.23 -14.69
N PRO A 35 8.23 4.56 -16.00
CA PRO A 35 8.16 5.95 -16.48
C PRO A 35 6.90 6.70 -16.05
N GLN A 36 5.83 5.98 -15.73
CA GLN A 36 4.56 6.49 -15.24
C GLN A 36 4.47 6.62 -13.71
N ALA A 37 5.51 6.21 -12.97
CA ALA A 37 5.50 6.32 -11.51
C ALA A 37 5.71 7.76 -11.05
N ILE A 38 4.93 8.17 -10.06
CA ILE A 38 5.18 9.40 -9.29
C ILE A 38 5.84 9.03 -7.95
N SER A 39 6.74 9.88 -7.45
CA SER A 39 7.42 9.60 -6.18
C SER A 39 6.47 9.70 -4.99
N PHE A 40 6.68 8.84 -4.00
CA PHE A 40 5.87 8.81 -2.78
C PHE A 40 5.84 10.16 -2.05
N LYS A 41 6.98 10.86 -1.97
CA LYS A 41 7.04 12.22 -1.40
C LYS A 41 6.17 13.22 -2.14
N LYS A 42 6.10 13.14 -3.47
CA LYS A 42 5.25 14.00 -4.29
C LYS A 42 3.77 13.73 -3.98
N VAL A 43 3.38 12.45 -3.89
CA VAL A 43 2.01 12.07 -3.51
C VAL A 43 1.64 12.62 -2.14
N LEU A 44 2.50 12.46 -1.14
CA LEU A 44 2.26 12.99 0.21
C LEU A 44 2.15 14.51 0.21
N HIS A 45 2.97 15.20 -0.59
CA HIS A 45 2.92 16.65 -0.71
C HIS A 45 1.61 17.11 -1.36
N GLU A 46 1.20 16.50 -2.48
CA GLU A 46 -0.04 16.82 -3.18
C GLU A 46 -1.29 16.47 -2.37
N GLY A 47 -1.24 15.37 -1.61
CA GLY A 47 -2.31 14.95 -0.71
C GLY A 47 -2.39 15.75 0.59
N ARG A 48 -1.37 16.56 0.90
CA ARG A 48 -1.33 17.30 2.18
C ARG A 48 -2.46 18.31 2.24
N GLY A 49 -3.27 18.22 3.29
CA GLY A 49 -4.42 19.11 3.49
C GLY A 49 -5.66 18.72 2.67
N GLN A 50 -5.60 17.64 1.88
CA GLN A 50 -6.81 17.05 1.33
C GLN A 50 -7.58 16.34 2.44
N VAL A 51 -8.90 16.54 2.46
CA VAL A 51 -9.80 15.82 3.35
C VAL A 51 -10.40 14.63 2.61
N LEU A 52 -10.48 13.49 3.30
CA LEU A 52 -11.21 12.34 2.79
C LEU A 52 -12.67 12.74 2.63
N ARG A 53 -13.20 12.59 1.42
CA ARG A 53 -14.63 12.78 1.16
C ARG A 53 -15.34 11.48 1.54
N PRO A 54 -16.24 11.50 2.53
CA PRO A 54 -17.02 10.32 2.87
C PRO A 54 -17.84 9.89 1.65
N VAL A 55 -17.82 8.60 1.37
CA VAL A 55 -18.73 7.96 0.43
C VAL A 55 -19.79 7.21 1.24
N PRO A 56 -21.07 7.23 0.83
CA PRO A 56 -22.08 6.38 1.45
C PRO A 56 -21.64 4.91 1.32
N VAL A 57 -21.70 4.18 2.42
CA VAL A 57 -21.39 2.74 2.49
C VAL A 57 -22.43 2.04 3.36
N THR A 58 -22.80 0.82 2.99
CA THR A 58 -23.73 -0.04 3.75
C THR A 58 -23.03 -1.32 4.21
N LEU A 59 -23.72 -2.14 5.02
CA LEU A 59 -23.16 -3.41 5.52
C LEU A 59 -23.01 -4.46 4.41
N GLU A 60 -23.69 -4.28 3.30
CA GLU A 60 -23.70 -5.15 2.13
C GLU A 60 -22.56 -4.83 1.15
N ASP A 61 -21.94 -3.65 1.28
CA ASP A 61 -20.81 -3.27 0.43
C ASP A 61 -19.56 -4.09 0.76
N THR A 62 -18.85 -4.52 -0.29
CA THR A 62 -17.58 -5.24 -0.17
C THR A 62 -16.52 -4.34 0.46
N ALA A 63 -15.99 -4.75 1.60
CA ALA A 63 -14.93 -4.07 2.31
C ALA A 63 -13.53 -4.60 1.94
N VAL A 64 -13.39 -5.92 1.77
CA VAL A 64 -12.09 -6.58 1.58
C VAL A 64 -12.19 -7.75 0.61
N LEU A 65 -11.15 -7.93 -0.21
CA LEU A 65 -10.92 -9.14 -1.01
C LEU A 65 -9.81 -9.97 -0.35
N GLN A 66 -10.21 -10.99 0.42
CA GLN A 66 -9.26 -11.85 1.12
C GLN A 66 -8.79 -12.96 0.17
N TYR A 67 -7.52 -12.97 -0.18
CA TYR A 67 -6.91 -14.06 -0.94
C TYR A 67 -6.28 -15.09 -0.01
N THR A 68 -6.47 -16.38 -0.32
CA THR A 68 -5.77 -17.47 0.38
C THR A 68 -4.43 -17.76 -0.26
N GLY A 69 -3.47 -18.24 0.54
CA GLY A 69 -2.18 -18.72 0.04
C GLY A 69 -2.42 -19.99 -0.77
N GLY A 70 -2.51 -19.85 -2.10
CA GLY A 70 -2.74 -20.95 -3.03
C GLY A 70 -1.55 -21.90 -3.13
N THR A 71 -1.25 -22.64 -2.06
CA THR A 71 -0.15 -23.62 -2.03
C THR A 71 -0.48 -24.91 -2.80
N THR A 72 -1.78 -25.17 -3.05
CA THR A 72 -2.28 -26.35 -3.76
C THR A 72 -3.03 -26.01 -5.06
N GLY A 73 -2.99 -24.76 -5.52
CA GLY A 73 -3.69 -24.30 -6.72
C GLY A 73 -3.78 -22.79 -6.81
N LEU A 74 -4.56 -22.28 -7.77
CA LEU A 74 -4.77 -20.84 -7.93
C LEU A 74 -5.39 -20.23 -6.66
N PRO A 75 -4.83 -19.13 -6.11
CA PRO A 75 -5.42 -18.39 -5.01
C PRO A 75 -6.88 -18.03 -5.30
N LYS A 76 -7.76 -18.25 -4.32
CA LYS A 76 -9.17 -17.83 -4.39
C LYS A 76 -9.36 -16.59 -3.54
N GLY A 77 -10.15 -15.64 -4.04
CA GLY A 77 -10.56 -14.45 -3.31
C GLY A 77 -11.94 -14.65 -2.68
N ALA A 78 -12.06 -14.40 -1.38
CA ALA A 78 -13.35 -14.22 -0.71
C ALA A 78 -13.69 -12.72 -0.65
N MET A 79 -14.88 -12.36 -1.10
CA MET A 79 -15.42 -11.01 -0.93
C MET A 79 -16.06 -10.92 0.45
N LEU A 80 -15.51 -10.07 1.31
CA LEU A 80 -16.04 -9.83 2.64
C LEU A 80 -16.69 -8.45 2.68
N THR A 81 -17.95 -8.40 3.07
CA THR A 81 -18.67 -7.13 3.23
C THR A 81 -18.32 -6.48 4.57
N HIS A 82 -18.64 -5.19 4.71
CA HIS A 82 -18.55 -4.50 6.00
C HIS A 82 -19.33 -5.24 7.10
N GLY A 83 -20.52 -5.77 6.78
CA GLY A 83 -21.35 -6.57 7.68
C GLY A 83 -20.68 -7.88 8.11
N ASN A 84 -19.97 -8.57 7.22
CA ASN A 84 -19.22 -9.78 7.61
C ASN A 84 -18.15 -9.48 8.67
N LEU A 85 -17.43 -8.36 8.51
CA LEU A 85 -16.39 -7.95 9.47
C LEU A 85 -16.99 -7.54 10.82
N VAL A 86 -18.07 -6.76 10.80
CA VAL A 86 -18.76 -6.34 12.03
C VAL A 86 -19.33 -7.54 12.77
N ALA A 87 -20.01 -8.46 12.07
CA ALA A 87 -20.52 -9.69 12.66
C ALA A 87 -19.38 -10.50 13.31
N ASN A 88 -18.24 -10.66 12.63
CA ASN A 88 -17.10 -11.36 13.21
C ASN A 88 -16.53 -10.67 14.47
N MET A 89 -16.47 -9.34 14.51
CA MET A 89 -16.01 -8.61 15.70
C MET A 89 -17.01 -8.63 16.87
N GLN A 90 -18.31 -8.70 16.58
CA GLN A 90 -19.36 -8.72 17.60
C GLN A 90 -19.63 -10.12 18.16
N HIS A 91 -19.29 -11.17 17.41
CA HIS A 91 -19.38 -12.56 17.83
C HIS A 91 -18.19 -12.94 18.75
N ILE A 92 -18.10 -12.30 19.93
CA ILE A 92 -17.31 -12.86 21.06
C ILE A 92 -17.89 -14.22 21.43
#